data_AF-A0A9E4R1D7-F1
#
_entry.id   AF-A0A9E4R1D7-F1
#
_cell.length_a   1.000
_cell.length_b   1.000
_cell.length_c   1.000
_cell.angle_alpha   90.00
_cell.angle_beta   90.00
_cell.angle_gamma   90.00
#
_symmetry.space_group_name_H-M   'P 1'
#
loop_
_entity.id
_entity.type
_entity.pdbx_description
1 polymer ?
#
loop_
_entity_poly.entity_id
_entity_poly.type
_entity_poly.pdbx_seq_one_letter_code
_entity_poly.pdbx_strand_id
1 'polypeptide(L)' 'MGRKDRERFQRLRDVNPDYVGYRGTDMVITQPPSPATETVVCSVCNRKRNVASDSLPEDISTFVCLRCQEDSGVDAA' A
#
# COMPACT_ATOMS: atom_id res chain seq x y z
N MET A 1 -23.07 9.81 -23.31
CA MET A 1 -23.31 9.41 -21.91
C MET A 1 -24.78 9.58 -21.56
N GLY A 2 -25.44 8.54 -21.05
CA GLY A 2 -26.88 8.52 -20.79
C GLY A 2 -27.27 9.27 -19.50
N ARG A 3 -28.53 9.72 -19.41
CA ARG A 3 -29.06 10.47 -18.25
C ARG A 3 -28.90 9.73 -16.92
N LYS A 4 -29.09 8.40 -16.92
CA LYS A 4 -28.93 7.53 -15.75
C LYS A 4 -27.50 7.52 -15.18
N ASP A 5 -26.49 7.60 -16.06
CA ASP A 5 -25.08 7.64 -15.62
C ASP A 5 -24.75 8.98 -14.95
N ARG A 6 -25.36 10.07 -15.43
CA ARG A 6 -25.20 11.40 -14.83
C ARG A 6 -25.78 11.47 -13.42
N GLU A 7 -26.99 10.94 -13.24
CA GLU A 7 -27.65 10.90 -11.92
C GLU A 7 -26.94 9.97 -10.93
N ARG A 8 -26.32 8.88 -11.41
CA ARG A 8 -25.48 8.01 -10.58
C ARG A 8 -24.19 8.71 -10.16
N PHE A 9 -23.55 9.42 -11.09
CA PHE A 9 -22.31 10.15 -10.82
C PHE A 9 -22.51 11.28 -9.79
N GLN A 10 -23.60 12.04 -9.92
CA GLN A 10 -23.94 13.11 -8.96
C GLN A 10 -24.13 12.56 -7.54
N ARG A 11 -24.95 11.50 -7.38
CA ARG A 11 -25.14 10.85 -6.08
C ARG A 11 -23.84 10.37 -5.43
N LEU A 12 -22.87 9.91 -6.23
CA LEU A 12 -21.58 9.44 -5.71
C LEU A 12 -20.66 10.60 -5.31
N ARG A 13 -20.72 11.73 -6.01
CA ARG A 13 -20.02 12.96 -5.61
C ARG A 13 -20.59 13.60 -4.35
N ASP A 14 -21.90 13.53 -4.16
CA ASP A 14 -22.54 14.11 -2.98
C ASP A 14 -22.15 13.36 -1.69
N VAL A 15 -21.86 12.05 -1.78
CA VAL A 15 -21.43 11.22 -0.66
C VAL A 15 -19.90 11.23 -0.48
N ASN A 16 -19.15 11.42 -1.56
CA ASN A 16 -17.69 11.53 -1.54
C ASN A 16 -17.27 12.69 -2.47
N PRO A 17 -16.91 13.87 -1.92
CA PRO A 17 -16.56 15.06 -2.72
C PRO A 17 -15.38 14.81 -3.68
N ASP A 18 -14.49 13.90 -3.31
CA ASP A 18 -13.33 13.48 -4.11
C ASP A 18 -13.66 12.28 -5.02
N TYR A 19 -14.94 11.98 -5.22
CA TYR A 19 -15.37 10.92 -6.13
C TYR A 19 -15.07 11.28 -7.58
N VAL A 20 -13.95 10.73 -8.00
CA VAL A 20 -13.34 10.84 -9.31
C VAL A 20 -14.21 10.34 -10.48
N GLY A 21 -15.19 9.47 -10.24
CA GLY A 21 -16.08 8.95 -11.27
C GLY A 21 -15.58 7.75 -12.08
N TYR A 22 -16.43 7.30 -13.01
CA TYR A 22 -16.06 6.37 -14.09
C TYR A 22 -15.16 7.11 -15.07
N ARG A 23 -13.88 6.80 -15.05
CA ARG A 23 -12.88 7.35 -15.97
C ARG A 23 -12.95 6.52 -17.26
N GLY A 24 -13.50 7.11 -18.33
CA GLY A 24 -13.45 6.54 -19.68
C GLY A 24 -12.00 6.39 -20.17
N THR A 25 -11.83 5.87 -21.38
CA THR A 25 -10.52 5.53 -21.98
C THR A 25 -9.51 6.68 -22.10
N ASP A 26 -9.93 7.93 -21.92
CA ASP A 26 -9.10 9.13 -22.14
C ASP A 26 -8.32 9.58 -20.89
N MET A 27 -8.44 8.87 -19.77
CA MET A 27 -7.68 9.17 -18.57
C MET A 27 -6.42 8.30 -18.55
N VAL A 28 -5.27 8.91 -18.83
CA VAL A 28 -3.97 8.30 -18.55
C VAL A 28 -3.90 8.04 -17.05
N ILE A 29 -4.04 6.78 -16.65
CA ILE A 29 -3.78 6.35 -15.28
C ILE A 29 -2.28 6.52 -15.09
N THR A 30 -1.87 7.65 -14.52
CA THR A 30 -0.51 7.80 -14.00
C THR A 30 -0.44 6.95 -12.74
N GLN A 31 -0.23 5.64 -12.91
CA GLN A 31 0.05 4.77 -11.79
C GLN A 31 1.39 5.26 -11.21
N PRO A 32 1.45 5.68 -9.94
CA PRO A 32 2.73 6.01 -9.34
C PRO A 32 3.63 4.76 -9.46
N PRO A 33 4.93 4.93 -9.69
CA PRO A 33 5.84 3.79 -9.73
C PRO A 33 5.67 3.01 -8.43
N SER A 34 5.48 1.69 -8.55
CA SER A 34 5.44 0.83 -7.38
C SER A 34 6.75 1.00 -6.60
N PRO A 35 6.70 1.14 -5.27
CA PRO A 35 7.92 1.20 -4.47
C PRO A 35 8.77 -0.04 -4.78
N ALA A 36 10.08 0.14 -4.93
CA ALA A 36 11.00 -0.96 -5.10
C ALA A 36 10.95 -1.84 -3.85
N THR A 37 10.67 -3.13 -4.02
CA THR A 37 10.63 -4.09 -2.92
C THR A 37 11.70 -5.15 -3.10
N GLU A 38 12.37 -5.48 -2.00
CA GLU A 38 13.36 -6.54 -1.93
C GLU A 38 12.87 -7.68 -1.05
N THR A 39 13.23 -8.91 -1.43
CA THR A 39 12.93 -10.11 -0.67
C THR A 39 14.04 -10.37 0.34
N VAL A 40 13.75 -10.16 1.62
CA VAL A 40 14.71 -10.35 2.73
C VAL A 40 14.24 -11.44 3.68
N VAL A 41 15.16 -12.04 4.41
CA VAL A 41 14.86 -13.08 5.42
C VAL A 41 14.91 -12.44 6.80
N CYS A 42 13.86 -12.60 7.59
CA CYS A 42 13.87 -12.12 8.97
C CYS A 42 14.84 -12.96 9.82
N SER A 43 15.77 -12.32 10.52
CA SER A 43 16.75 -12.96 11.40
C SER A 43 16.13 -13.71 12.59
N VAL A 44 14.92 -13.34 13.00
CA VAL A 44 14.22 -13.96 14.15
C VAL A 44 13.37 -15.15 13.73
N CYS A 45 12.44 -14.95 12.78
CA CYS A 45 11.49 -15.99 12.39
C CYS A 45 11.90 -16.78 11.14
N ASN A 46 13.01 -16.41 10.48
CA ASN A 46 13.52 -17.01 9.23
C ASN A 46 12.50 -17.04 8.08
N ARG A 47 11.47 -16.19 8.13
CA ARG A 47 10.49 -16.06 7.05
C ARG A 47 10.93 -15.00 6.05
N LYS A 48 10.71 -15.28 4.77
CA LYS A 48 10.90 -14.34 3.67
C LYS A 48 9.84 -13.24 3.73
N ARG A 49 10.24 -11.99 3.59
CA ARG A 49 9.40 -10.79 3.56
C ARG A 49 9.74 -9.96 2.33
N ASN A 50 8.73 -9.40 1.68
CA ASN A 50 8.93 -8.36 0.69
C ASN A 50 8.82 -7.03 1.42
N VAL A 51 9.90 -6.27 1.41
CA VAL A 51 10.08 -5.04 2.19
C VAL A 51 10.49 -3.93 1.23
N ALA A 52 10.07 -2.70 1.47
CA ALA A 52 10.50 -1.57 0.65
C ALA A 52 12.01 -1.39 0.80
N SER A 53 12.74 -1.27 -0.31
CA SER A 53 14.21 -1.11 -0.31
C SER A 53 14.66 0.06 0.58
N ASP A 54 13.88 1.14 0.61
CA ASP A 54 14.16 2.34 1.42
C ASP A 54 14.06 2.13 2.94
N SER A 55 13.45 1.02 3.38
CA SER A 55 13.23 0.68 4.80
C SER A 55 14.16 -0.41 5.32
N LEU A 56 15.05 -0.92 4.48
CA LEU A 56 16.00 -1.95 4.87
C LEU A 56 17.20 -1.33 5.61
N PRO A 57 17.73 -2.00 6.65
CA PRO A 57 19.01 -1.63 7.26
C PRO A 57 20.16 -1.83 6.27
N GLU A 58 21.29 -1.13 6.51
CA GLU A 58 22.53 -1.31 5.71
C GLU A 58 22.97 -2.79 5.69
N ASP A 59 22.82 -3.49 6.82
CA ASP A 59 23.02 -4.94 6.92
C ASP A 59 21.69 -5.69 6.89
N ILE A 60 21.34 -6.16 5.68
CA ILE A 60 20.11 -6.95 5.42
C ILE A 60 19.99 -8.17 6.32
N SER A 61 21.12 -8.75 6.77
CA SER A 61 21.11 -9.95 7.62
C SER A 61 20.53 -9.70 9.01
N THR A 62 20.50 -8.44 9.46
CA THR A 62 19.95 -8.03 10.75
C THR A 62 18.45 -7.73 10.71
N PHE A 63 17.82 -7.81 9.53
CA PHE A 63 16.42 -7.44 9.35
C PHE A 63 15.47 -8.24 10.27
N VAL A 64 14.68 -7.52 11.07
CA VAL A 64 13.61 -8.08 11.92
C VAL A 64 12.26 -7.67 11.35
N CYS A 65 11.35 -8.61 11.09
CA CYS A 65 10.03 -8.29 10.54
C CYS A 65 9.12 -7.64 11.59
N LEU A 66 8.15 -6.83 11.16
CA LEU A 66 7.23 -6.09 12.05
C LEU A 66 6.62 -6.95 13.15
N ARG A 67 6.16 -8.16 12.81
CA ARG A 67 5.62 -9.09 13.82
C ARG A 67 6.60 -9.42 14.93
N CYS A 68 7.86 -9.69 14.60
CA CYS A 68 8.88 -9.99 15.60
C CYS A 68 9.31 -8.74 16.39
N GLN A 69 9.21 -7.55 15.77
CA GLN A 69 9.43 -6.29 16.48
C GLN A 69 8.30 -6.04 17.51
N GLU A 70 7.05 -6.25 17.10
CA GLU A 70 5.87 -6.15 17.96
C GLU A 70 5.95 -7.14 19.12
N ASP A 71 6.26 -8.41 18.84
CA ASP A 71 6.42 -9.46 19.85
C ASP A 71 7.55 -9.15 20.85
N SER A 72 8.63 -8.49 20.41
CA SER A 72 9.75 -8.06 21.28
C SER A 72 9.43 -6.81 22.10
N GLY A 73 8.41 -6.05 21.72
CA GLY A 73 7.96 -4.84 22.40
C GLY A 73 6.90 -5.07 23.48
N VAL A 74 6.46 -6.31 23.70
CA VAL A 74 5.44 -6.66 24.71
C VAL A 74 6.03 -6.81 26.12
N ASP A 75 7.36 -6.77 26.29
CA ASP A 75 8.04 -6.78 27.59
C ASP A 75 8.22 -5.37 28.22
N ALA A 76 7.29 -4.45 27.96
CA ALA A 76 7.29 -3.10 28.53
C ALA A 76 5.90 -2.64 29.00
N ALA A 77 5.18 -3.51 29.73
CA ALA A 77 3.96 -3.16 30.46
C ALA A 77 3.97 -3.78 31.87
#